data_AF-A0A7L5Y5D7-F1
#
_entry.id   AF-A0A7L5Y5D7-F1
#
_cell.length_a   1.000
_cell.length_b   1.000
_cell.length_c   1.000
_cell.angle_alpha   90.00
_cell.angle_beta   90.00
_cell.angle_gamma   90.00
#
_symmetry.space_group_name_H-M   'P 1'
#
loop_
_entity.id
_entity.type
_entity.pdbx_description
1 polymer ?
#
loop_
_entity_poly.entity_id
_entity_poly.type
_entity_poly.pdbx_seq_one_letter_code
_entity_poly.pdbx_strand_id
1 'polypeptide(L)'
;MDLPREFLRQYVFVVAVNAGMMDEQLAAKIKAYDLETFASILSFREKELEARSHDPEQFFDSSYYKESAASVRHIASNLASILGKQS
;
A
#
# COMPACT_ATOMS: atom_id res chain seq x y z
N MET A 1 1.31 21.37 -9.15
CA MET A 1 0.54 21.70 -7.93
C MET A 1 0.91 20.67 -6.89
N ASP A 2 1.61 21.07 -5.83
CA ASP A 2 1.83 20.20 -4.68
C ASP A 2 0.49 19.91 -4.01
N LEU A 3 0.14 18.63 -3.90
CA LEU A 3 -0.99 18.24 -3.09
C LEU A 3 -0.68 18.59 -1.63
N PRO A 4 -1.60 19.25 -0.89
CA PRO A 4 -1.40 19.53 0.51
C PRO A 4 -1.04 18.24 1.23
N ARG A 5 0.00 18.27 2.08
CA ARG A 5 0.44 17.10 2.85
C ARG A 5 -0.77 16.35 3.43
N GLU A 6 -1.71 17.07 4.04
CA GLU A 6 -2.91 16.49 4.67
C GLU A 6 -3.77 15.63 3.75
N PHE A 7 -3.85 15.99 2.48
CA PHE A 7 -4.54 15.19 1.46
C PHE A 7 -3.81 13.87 1.17
N LEU A 8 -2.49 13.91 1.07
CA LEU A 8 -1.64 12.74 0.85
C LEU A 8 -1.76 11.72 1.99
N ARG A 9 -1.75 12.20 3.24
CA ARG A 9 -1.93 11.34 4.42
C ARG A 9 -3.29 10.67 4.44
N GLN A 10 -4.35 11.42 4.17
CA GLN A 10 -5.72 10.87 4.14
C GLN A 10 -5.90 9.87 2.99
N TYR A 11 -5.35 10.17 1.82
CA TYR A 11 -5.34 9.26 0.68
C TYR A 11 -4.65 7.94 1.02
N VAL A 12 -3.43 8.02 1.54
CA VAL A 12 -2.63 6.87 1.99
C VAL A 12 -3.36 6.07 3.09
N PHE A 13 -4.00 6.74 4.04
CA PHE A 13 -4.79 6.10 5.11
C PHE A 13 -5.96 5.29 4.55
N VAL A 14 -6.83 5.90 3.74
CA VAL A 14 -8.01 5.25 3.14
C VAL A 14 -7.60 4.04 2.31
N VAL A 15 -6.49 4.20 1.59
CA VAL A 15 -5.93 3.17 0.74
C VAL A 15 -5.39 1.99 1.55
N ALA A 16 -4.67 2.23 2.64
CA ALA A 16 -4.19 1.18 3.54
C ALA A 16 -5.34 0.43 4.23
N VAL A 17 -6.44 1.12 4.58
CA VAL A 17 -7.68 0.46 5.07
C VAL A 17 -8.23 -0.49 4.02
N ASN A 18 -8.44 -0.01 2.79
CA ASN A 18 -9.08 -0.79 1.73
C ASN A 18 -8.25 -2.02 1.31
N ALA A 19 -6.93 -1.96 1.44
CA ALA A 19 -6.04 -3.09 1.20
C ALA A 19 -5.97 -4.09 2.38
N GLY A 20 -6.72 -3.86 3.46
CA GLY A 20 -6.66 -4.68 4.68
C GLY A 20 -5.28 -4.63 5.38
N MET A 21 -4.51 -3.56 5.14
CA MET A 21 -3.14 -3.42 5.62
C MET A 21 -3.05 -2.64 6.94
N MET A 22 -4.18 -2.21 7.49
CA MET A 22 -4.17 -1.31 8.64
C MET A 22 -3.82 -2.03 9.94
N ASP A 23 -2.52 -2.03 10.28
CA ASP A 23 -2.00 -2.33 11.61
C ASP A 23 -1.62 -1.03 12.37
N GLU A 24 -1.45 -1.11 13.69
CA GLU A 24 -1.13 0.04 14.54
C GLU A 24 0.18 0.74 14.15
N GLN A 25 1.18 -0.01 13.64
CA GLN A 25 2.45 0.57 13.20
C GLN A 25 2.28 1.33 11.87
N LEU A 26 1.48 0.81 10.95
CA LEU A 26 1.19 1.46 9.68
C LEU A 26 0.40 2.74 9.90
N ALA A 27 -0.61 2.72 10.79
CA ALA A 27 -1.36 3.92 11.15
C ALA A 27 -0.46 5.01 11.78
N ALA A 28 0.52 4.62 12.61
CA ALA A 28 1.49 5.54 13.19
C ALA A 28 2.45 6.14 12.15
N LYS A 29 2.92 5.33 11.19
CA LYS A 29 3.82 5.77 10.10
C LYS A 29 3.12 6.71 9.12
N ILE A 30 1.85 6.45 8.81
CA ILE A 30 1.00 7.35 8.01
C ILE A 30 0.81 8.69 8.74
N LYS A 31 0.56 8.67 10.06
CA LYS A 31 0.51 9.88 10.89
C LYS A 31 1.84 10.65 10.90
N ALA A 32 2.97 9.96 10.80
CA ALA A 32 4.31 10.54 10.80
C ALA A 32 4.79 11.06 9.43
N TYR A 33 3.99 10.96 8.35
CA TYR A 33 4.35 11.40 6.99
C TYR A 33 5.58 10.72 6.38
N ASP A 34 5.94 9.53 6.86
CA ASP A 34 7.06 8.79 6.29
C ASP A 34 6.61 8.04 5.03
N LEU A 35 6.50 8.79 3.92
CA LEU A 35 6.03 8.29 2.63
C LEU A 35 7.02 7.29 1.99
N GLU A 36 8.32 7.41 2.27
CA GLU A 36 9.34 6.44 1.81
C GLU A 36 9.20 5.09 2.51
N THR A 37 8.99 5.11 3.83
CA THR A 37 8.68 3.88 4.57
C THR A 37 7.34 3.30 4.13
N PHE A 38 6.34 4.12 3.80
CA PHE A 38 5.07 3.64 3.28
C PHE A 38 5.23 2.96 1.90
N ALA A 39 6.02 3.54 0.99
CA ALA A 39 6.35 2.93 -0.30
C ALA A 39 7.03 1.56 -0.13
N SER A 40 7.95 1.46 0.84
CA SER A 40 8.65 0.22 1.18
C SER A 40 7.71 -0.86 1.72
N ILE A 41 6.75 -0.48 2.58
CA ILE A 41 5.74 -1.39 3.12
C ILE A 41 4.81 -1.91 2.03
N LEU A 42 4.37 -1.04 1.10
CA LEU A 42 3.55 -1.46 -0.04
C LEU A 42 4.28 -2.46 -0.93
N SER A 43 5.56 -2.21 -1.24
CA SER A 43 6.36 -3.14 -2.05
C SER A 43 6.56 -4.49 -1.38
N PHE A 44 6.78 -4.52 -0.06
CA PHE A 44 6.85 -5.76 0.71
C PHE A 44 5.52 -6.52 0.65
N ARG A 45 4.41 -5.82 0.85
CA ARG A 45 3.08 -6.44 0.90
C ARG A 45 2.64 -6.97 -0.46
N GLU A 46 2.93 -6.26 -1.54
CA GLU A 46 2.70 -6.74 -2.91
C GLU A 46 3.34 -8.12 -3.12
N LYS A 47 4.64 -8.25 -2.80
CA LYS A 47 5.39 -9.49 -2.93
C LYS A 47 4.84 -10.60 -2.05
N GLU A 48 4.44 -10.27 -0.82
CA GLU A 48 3.84 -11.24 0.10
C GLU A 48 2.50 -11.76 -0.44
N LEU A 49 1.64 -10.88 -0.96
CA LEU A 49 0.36 -11.26 -1.56
C LEU A 49 0.56 -12.08 -2.84
N GLU A 50 1.52 -11.71 -3.69
CA GLU A 50 1.88 -12.52 -4.85
C GLU A 50 2.36 -13.91 -4.44
N ALA A 51 3.23 -14.02 -3.43
CA ALA A 51 3.68 -15.31 -2.93
C ALA A 51 2.52 -16.17 -2.41
N ARG A 52 1.62 -15.57 -1.62
CA ARG A 52 0.39 -16.24 -1.14
C ARG A 52 -0.53 -16.66 -2.29
N SER A 53 -0.59 -15.92 -3.39
CA SER A 53 -1.44 -16.30 -4.53
C SER A 53 -0.98 -17.56 -5.27
N HIS A 54 0.27 -18.00 -5.04
CA HIS A 54 0.86 -19.20 -5.63
C HIS A 54 0.99 -20.36 -4.64
N ASP A 55 0.59 -20.15 -3.39
CA ASP A 55 0.68 -21.15 -2.34
C ASP A 55 -0.55 -22.09 -2.38
N PRO A 56 -0.35 -23.40 -2.67
CA PRO A 56 -1.44 -24.36 -2.80
C PRO A 56 -2.10 -24.73 -1.47
N GLU A 57 -1.50 -24.39 -0.32
CA GLU A 57 -2.04 -24.69 1.01
C GLU A 57 -2.90 -23.54 1.58
N GLN A 58 -3.19 -22.52 0.77
CA GLN A 58 -3.97 -21.36 1.18
C GLN A 58 -5.45 -21.70 1.35
N PHE A 59 -6.01 -21.24 2.48
CA PHE A 59 -7.44 -21.34 2.78
C PHE A 59 -8.32 -20.37 1.97
N PHE A 60 -7.73 -19.29 1.44
CA PHE A 60 -8.43 -18.31 0.62
C PHE A 60 -8.16 -18.56 -0.87
N ASP A 61 -9.13 -18.22 -1.72
CA ASP A 61 -8.97 -18.33 -3.17
C ASP A 61 -7.77 -17.49 -3.64
N SER A 62 -6.93 -18.10 -4.47
CA SER A 62 -5.80 -17.45 -5.16
C SER A 62 -6.20 -16.14 -5.86
N SER A 63 -7.45 -16.02 -6.32
CA SER A 63 -8.01 -14.82 -6.95
C SER A 63 -7.97 -13.60 -6.01
N TYR A 64 -8.32 -13.79 -4.74
CA TYR A 64 -8.33 -12.75 -3.71
C TYR A 64 -6.94 -12.13 -3.52
N TYR A 65 -5.90 -12.97 -3.46
CA TYR A 65 -4.53 -12.50 -3.29
C TYR A 65 -4.01 -11.76 -4.53
N LYS A 66 -4.40 -12.20 -5.74
CA LYS A 66 -4.05 -11.51 -6.98
C LYS A 66 -4.70 -10.13 -7.07
N GLU A 67 -5.98 -10.02 -6.74
CA GLU A 67 -6.70 -8.73 -6.71
C GLU A 67 -6.13 -7.78 -5.65
N SER A 68 -5.78 -8.32 -4.48
CA SER A 68 -5.13 -7.57 -3.41
C SER A 68 -3.74 -7.08 -3.84
N ALA A 69 -2.92 -7.95 -4.46
CA ALA A 69 -1.60 -7.57 -4.96
C ALA A 69 -1.69 -6.48 -6.06
N ALA A 70 -2.64 -6.61 -6.99
CA ALA A 70 -2.89 -5.61 -8.02
C ALA A 70 -3.31 -4.25 -7.41
N SER A 71 -4.13 -4.27 -6.36
CA SER A 71 -4.53 -3.07 -5.63
C SER A 71 -3.32 -2.41 -4.97
N VAL A 72 -2.50 -3.17 -4.24
CA VAL A 72 -1.27 -2.66 -3.59
C VAL A 72 -0.29 -2.08 -4.61
N ARG A 73 -0.12 -2.73 -5.77
CA ARG A 73 0.70 -2.22 -6.88
C ARG A 73 0.17 -0.89 -7.42
N HIS A 74 -1.14 -0.77 -7.64
CA HIS A 74 -1.75 0.46 -8.11
C HIS A 74 -1.51 1.62 -7.13
N ILE A 75 -1.64 1.32 -5.84
CA ILE A 75 -1.39 2.26 -4.75
C ILE A 75 0.07 2.71 -4.71
N ALA A 76 1.01 1.76 -4.79
CA ALA A 76 2.44 2.06 -4.81
C ALA A 76 2.82 2.92 -6.02
N SER A 77 2.23 2.65 -7.19
CA SER A 77 2.43 3.45 -8.40
C SER A 77 1.93 4.89 -8.24
N ASN A 78 0.74 5.08 -7.64
CA ASN A 78 0.20 6.40 -7.36
C ASN A 78 1.07 7.17 -6.37
N LEU A 79 1.53 6.51 -5.29
CA LEU A 79 2.44 7.11 -4.31
C LEU A 79 3.78 7.52 -4.93
N ALA A 80 4.41 6.63 -5.70
CA ALA A 80 5.66 6.90 -6.41
C ALA A 80 5.51 8.08 -7.39
N SER A 81 4.37 8.16 -8.08
CA SER A 81 4.05 9.29 -8.97
C SER A 81 3.90 10.61 -8.22
N ILE A 82 3.46 10.59 -6.95
CA ILE A 82 3.36 11.79 -6.13
C ILE A 82 4.73 12.19 -5.59
N LEU A 83 5.52 11.24 -5.10
CA LEU A 83 6.89 11.48 -4.64
C LEU A 83 7.79 12.02 -5.76
N GLY A 84 7.70 11.46 -6.97
CA GLY A 84 8.46 11.92 -8.13
C GLY A 84 8.02 13.28 -8.69
N LYS A 85 6.85 13.80 -8.31
CA LYS A 85 6.39 15.16 -8.65
C LYS A 85 6.83 16.23 -7.65
N GLN A 86 7.43 15.82 -6.52
CA GLN A 86 7.96 16.71 -5.48
C GLN A 86 9.48 16.95 -5.60
N SER A 87 10.14 16.42 -6.64
CA SER A 87 11.54 16.72 -7.01
C SER A 87 11.67 17.90 -7.97
#